data_AF-A0A961WJ49-F1
#
_entry.id   AF-A0A961WJ49-F1
#
_cell.length_a   1.000
_cell.length_b   1.000
_cell.length_c   1.000
_cell.angle_alpha   90.00
_cell.angle_beta   90.00
_cell.angle_gamma   90.00
#
_symmetry.space_group_name_H-M   'P 1'
#
loop_
_entity.id
_entity.type
_entity.pdbx_description
1 polymer ?
#
loop_
_entity_poly.entity_id
_entity_poly.type
_entity_poly.pdbx_seq_one_letter_code
_entity_poly.pdbx_strand_id
1 'polypeptide(L)' 'LRRQAPLWLADPRLRHVVAAFGEAAPAHGGAGALYVRLRRR' A
#
# COMPACT_ATOMS: atom_id res chain seq x y z
N LEU A 1 -0.93 -12.95 -3.06
CA LEU A 1 -0.44 -11.59 -2.74
C LEU A 1 -1.52 -10.63 -2.24
N ARG A 2 -2.65 -10.45 -2.94
CA ARG A 2 -3.68 -9.43 -2.66
C ARG A 2 -4.11 -9.27 -1.19
N ARG A 3 -4.27 -10.38 -0.45
CA ARG A 3 -4.62 -10.35 0.99
C ARG A 3 -3.45 -10.03 1.92
N GLN A 4 -2.23 -10.38 1.52
CA GLN A 4 -1.02 -10.25 2.33
C GLN A 4 -0.37 -8.87 2.18
N ALA A 5 -0.42 -8.27 1.00
CA ALA A 5 0.21 -6.98 0.74
C ALA A 5 -0.26 -5.85 1.69
N PRO A 6 -1.59 -5.68 1.96
CA PRO A 6 -2.05 -4.73 2.98
C PRO A 6 -1.48 -5.00 4.38
N LEU A 7 -1.34 -6.28 4.76
CA LEU A 7 -0.79 -6.68 6.07
C LEU A 7 0.69 -6.32 6.18
N TRP A 8 1.48 -6.56 5.13
CA TRP A 8 2.89 -6.19 5.10
C TRP A 8 3.07 -4.67 5.13
N LEU A 9 2.29 -3.92 4.36
CA LEU A 9 2.37 -2.44 4.34
C LEU A 9 1.97 -1.81 5.69
N ALA A 10 1.17 -2.51 6.49
CA ALA A 10 0.80 -2.11 7.86
C ALA A 10 1.81 -2.55 8.93
N ASP A 11 2.82 -3.37 8.57
CA ASP A 11 3.83 -3.88 9.49
C ASP A 11 4.56 -2.70 10.19
N PRO A 12 4.71 -2.74 11.53
CA PRO A 12 5.39 -1.68 12.27
C PRO A 12 6.77 -1.32 11.73
N ARG A 13 7.50 -2.29 11.17
CA ARG A 13 8.84 -2.09 10.59
C ARG A 13 8.81 -1.15 9.38
N LEU A 14 7.69 -1.02 8.68
CA LEU A 14 7.57 -0.18 7.49
C LEU A 14 6.97 1.22 7.76
N ARG A 15 6.49 1.51 8.97
CA ARG A 15 5.81 2.78 9.31
C ARG A 15 6.64 4.04 9.08
N HIS A 16 7.97 3.91 9.14
CA HIS A 16 8.90 5.01 8.88
C HIS A 16 9.01 5.36 7.39
N VAL A 17 8.60 4.44 6.49
CA VAL A 17 8.63 4.65 5.04
C VAL A 17 7.21 4.82 4.49
N VAL A 18 6.22 4.07 4.98
CA VAL A 18 4.85 4.07 4.46
C VAL A 18 3.99 5.05 5.26
N ALA A 19 3.37 6.01 4.56
CA ALA A 19 2.43 6.97 5.14
C ALA A 19 0.98 6.49 5.03
N ALA A 20 0.59 5.91 3.89
CA ALA A 20 -0.77 5.39 3.64
C ALA A 20 -0.78 4.43 2.45
N PHE A 21 -1.80 3.59 2.34
CA PHE A 21 -2.06 2.78 1.15
C PHE A 21 -3.56 2.51 0.96
N GLY A 22 -3.98 2.17 -0.25
CA GLY A 22 -5.38 1.88 -0.59
C GLY A 22 -5.57 1.33 -1.99
N GLU A 23 -6.77 0.87 -2.32
CA GLU A 23 -7.11 0.31 -3.64
C GLU A 23 -6.83 1.31 -4.77
N ALA A 24 -6.28 0.81 -5.87
CA ALA A 24 -6.04 1.63 -7.06
C ALA A 24 -7.35 1.91 -7.80
N ALA A 25 -7.35 2.95 -8.64
CA ALA A 25 -8.48 3.16 -9.56
C ALA A 25 -8.60 1.98 -10.55
N PRO A 26 -9.80 1.69 -11.11
CA PRO A 26 -9.97 0.60 -12.07
C PRO A 26 -8.99 0.65 -13.25
N ALA A 27 -8.70 1.84 -13.77
CA ALA A 27 -7.74 2.05 -14.86
C ALA A 27 -6.29 1.66 -14.51
N HIS A 28 -5.96 1.60 -13.22
CA HIS A 28 -4.62 1.24 -12.71
C HIS A 28 -4.60 -0.14 -12.03
N GLY A 29 -5.63 -0.96 -12.27
CA GLY A 29 -5.71 -2.35 -11.79
C GLY A 29 -6.74 -2.59 -10.69
N GLY A 30 -7.47 -1.56 -10.24
CA GLY A 30 -8.58 -1.69 -9.28
C GLY A 30 -8.17 -2.48 -8.03
N ALA A 31 -9.04 -3.41 -7.63
CA ALA A 31 -8.83 -4.32 -6.51
C ALA A 31 -7.57 -5.22 -6.63
N GLY A 32 -6.94 -5.29 -7.81
CA GLY A 32 -5.69 -6.01 -8.03
C GLY A 32 -4.44 -5.21 -7.68
N ALA A 33 -4.54 -3.90 -7.47
CA ALA A 33 -3.42 -3.00 -7.25
C ALA A 33 -3.65 -2.05 -6.05
N LEU A 34 -2.56 -1.53 -5.51
CA LEU A 34 -2.58 -0.60 -4.37
C LEU A 34 -1.76 0.64 -4.69
N TYR A 35 -2.30 1.82 -4.39
CA TYR A 35 -1.48 3.00 -4.21
C TYR A 35 -0.77 2.94 -2.87
N VAL A 36 0.50 3.32 -2.85
CA VAL A 36 1.29 3.45 -1.62
C VAL A 36 1.88 4.85 -1.57
N ARG A 37 1.55 5.60 -0.52
CA ARG A 37 2.13 6.91 -0.26
C ARG A 37 3.32 6.73 0.67
N LEU A 38 4.50 7.12 0.20
CA LEU A 38 5.72 7.08 0.98
C LEU A 38 5.91 8.38 1.76
N ARG A 39 6.54 8.30 2.92
CA ARG A 39 7.02 9.45 3.68
C ARG A 39 8.23 10.02 2.94
N ARG A 40 8.29 11.35 2.79
CA ARG A 40 9.53 12.01 2.38
C ARG A 40 10.49 12.01 3.57
N ARG A 41 11.79 11.93 3.28
CA ARG A 41 12.85 12.11 4.29
C ARG A 41 12.81 13.51 4.87
#